data_AF-A0A1F8RWU4-F1
#
_entry.id   AF-A0A1F8RWU4-F1
#
_cell.length_a   1.000
_cell.length_b   1.000
_cell.length_c   1.000
_cell.angle_alpha   90.00
_cell.angle_beta   90.00
_cell.angle_gamma   90.00
#
_symmetry.space_group_name_H-M   'P 1'
#
loop_
_entity.id
_entity.type
_entity.pdbx_description
1 polymer ?
#
loop_
_entity_poly.entity_id
_entity_poly.type
_entity_poly.pdbx_seq_one_letter_code
_entity_poly.pdbx_strand_id
1 'polypeptide(L)' 'MTIRQGTVKAFDGTASTATVQIQGSVAIWLRDVPVARNIASGEMTAGRKCAVLFFDEPNPQDAVVIAVYT' A
#
# COMPACT_ATOMS: atom_id res chain seq x y z
N MET A 1 -5.89 11.91 -8.98
CA MET A 1 -4.84 10.85 -9.01
C MET A 1 -3.53 11.38 -8.47
N THR A 2 -3.07 10.84 -7.34
CA THR A 2 -1.77 11.18 -6.75
C THR A 2 -1.04 9.91 -6.30
N ILE A 3 0.29 9.92 -6.34
CA ILE A 3 1.12 8.82 -5.85
C ILE A 3 1.78 9.27 -4.56
N ARG A 4 1.66 8.47 -3.51
CA ARG A 4 2.34 8.70 -2.23
C ARG A 4 3.23 7.51 -1.90
N GLN A 5 4.35 7.81 -1.25
CA GLN A 5 5.20 6.79 -0.69
C GLN A 5 4.56 6.24 0.60
N GLY A 6 4.67 4.93 0.80
CA GLY A 6 4.25 4.26 2.01
C GLY A 6 5.23 3.19 2.46
N THR A 7 4.94 2.61 3.61
CA THR A 7 5.64 1.45 4.17
C THR A 7 4.64 0.35 4.42
N VAL A 8 4.93 -0.86 3.92
CA VAL A 8 4.13 -2.05 4.18
C VAL A 8 4.19 -2.38 5.67
N LYS A 9 3.03 -2.57 6.30
CA LYS A 9 2.92 -2.98 7.71
C LYS A 9 2.45 -4.41 7.85
N ALA A 10 1.55 -4.85 6.98
CA ALA A 10 1.06 -6.21 6.91
C ALA A 10 0.56 -6.49 5.48
N PHE A 11 0.50 -7.77 5.12
CA PHE A 11 -0.03 -8.23 3.84
C PHE A 11 -0.84 -9.51 4.05
N ASP A 12 -2.03 -9.55 3.46
CA ASP A 12 -2.84 -10.75 3.34
C ASP A 12 -2.74 -11.26 1.90
N GLY A 13 -2.02 -12.37 1.70
CA GLY A 13 -1.86 -13.00 0.39
C GLY A 13 -3.14 -13.62 -0.16
N THR A 14 -4.08 -13.99 0.70
CA THR A 14 -5.36 -14.62 0.29
C THR A 14 -6.29 -13.56 -0.30
N ALA A 15 -6.44 -12.43 0.39
CA ALA A 15 -7.22 -11.30 -0.10
C ALA A 15 -6.43 -10.43 -1.12
N SER A 16 -5.10 -10.55 -1.15
CA SER A 16 -4.18 -9.64 -1.84
C SER A 16 -4.39 -8.18 -1.45
N THR A 17 -4.50 -7.96 -0.13
CA THR A 17 -4.62 -6.64 0.48
C THR A 17 -3.45 -6.38 1.43
N ALA A 18 -3.12 -5.11 1.64
CA ALA A 18 -2.05 -4.69 2.51
C ALA A 18 -2.50 -3.62 3.50
N THR A 19 -1.89 -3.64 4.67
CA THR A 19 -1.87 -2.48 5.56
C THR A 19 -0.65 -1.64 5.22
N VAL A 20 -0.85 -0.37 4.90
CA VAL A 20 0.22 0.55 4.51
C VAL A 20 0.18 1.79 5.38
N GLN A 21 1.33 2.20 5.89
CA GLN A 21 1.51 3.50 6.53
C GLN A 21 2.00 4.51 5.48
N ILE A 22 1.28 5.62 5.32
CA ILE A 22 1.67 6.66 4.36
C ILE A 22 2.78 7.52 4.94
N GLN A 23 3.84 7.73 4.16
CA GLN A 23 4.97 8.55 4.60
C GLN A 23 4.57 10.02 4.70
N GLY A 24 5.10 10.73 5.70
CA GLY A 24 4.72 12.12 6.01
C GLY A 24 3.51 12.24 6.96
N SER A 25 2.86 11.13 7.31
CA SER A 25 1.88 11.09 8.40
C SER A 25 2.03 9.80 9.22
N VAL A 26 2.52 9.92 10.44
CA VAL A 26 2.72 8.76 11.33
C VAL A 26 1.38 8.11 11.73
N ALA A 27 0.30 8.91 11.71
CA ALA A 27 -1.03 8.51 12.18
C ALA A 27 -1.93 7.87 11.10
N ILE A 28 -1.59 7.96 9.81
CA ILE A 28 -2.45 7.43 8.74
C ILE A 28 -2.01 6.03 8.34
N TRP A 29 -2.85 5.07 8.70
CA TRP A 29 -2.73 3.66 8.36
C TRP A 29 -3.90 3.29 7.47
N LEU A 30 -3.60 2.95 6.23
CA LEU A 30 -4.59 2.40 5.32
C LEU A 30 -4.63 0.90 5.50
N ARG A 31 -5.80 0.37 5.81
CA ARG A 31 -6.05 -1.07 5.93
C ARG A 31 -6.73 -1.56 4.66
N ASP A 32 -6.59 -2.85 4.40
CA ASP A 32 -7.26 -3.54 3.30
C ASP A 32 -7.02 -2.92 1.92
N VAL A 33 -5.85 -2.27 1.74
CA VAL A 33 -5.48 -1.64 0.47
C VAL A 33 -5.18 -2.72 -0.57
N PRO A 34 -5.91 -2.77 -1.69
CA PRO A 34 -5.63 -3.75 -2.74
C PRO A 34 -4.21 -3.61 -3.27
N VAL A 35 -3.57 -4.76 -3.49
CA VAL A 35 -2.21 -4.85 -4.04
C VAL A 35 -2.29 -5.23 -5.52
N ALA A 36 -1.52 -4.55 -6.36
CA ALA A 36 -1.42 -4.90 -7.77
C ALA A 36 -0.94 -6.35 -7.93
N ARG A 37 -1.68 -7.13 -8.73
CA ARG A 37 -1.52 -8.59 -8.83
C ARG A 37 -0.20 -9.05 -9.46
N ASN A 38 0.55 -8.12 -10.05
CA ASN A 38 1.88 -8.37 -10.61
C ASN A 38 3.00 -8.32 -9.56
N ILE A 39 2.71 -7.87 -8.33
CA ILE A 39 3.69 -7.86 -7.23
C ILE A 39 3.72 -9.25 -6.61
N ALA A 40 4.89 -9.89 -6.60
CA ALA A 40 5.07 -11.19 -5.96
C ALA A 40 4.79 -11.08 -4.44
N SER A 41 4.05 -12.05 -3.90
CA SER A 41 3.66 -12.06 -2.48
C SER A 41 4.85 -12.01 -1.51
N GLY A 42 5.97 -12.66 -1.87
CA GLY A 42 7.21 -12.61 -1.11
C GLY A 42 7.80 -11.19 -1.00
N GLU A 43 7.48 -10.31 -1.95
CA GLU A 43 7.94 -8.92 -1.92
C GLU A 43 7.14 -8.05 -0.95
N MET A 44 5.91 -8.44 -0.59
CA MET A 44 5.02 -7.71 0.31
C MET A 44 5.37 -7.92 1.80
N THR A 45 6.65 -7.76 2.13
CA THR A 45 7.17 -7.93 3.50
C THR A 45 7.05 -6.63 4.30
N ALA A 46 6.67 -6.74 5.57
CA ALA A 46 6.56 -5.58 6.46
C ALA A 46 7.90 -4.82 6.59
N GLY A 47 7.82 -3.49 6.63
CA GLY A 47 8.98 -2.58 6.70
C GLY A 47 9.50 -2.12 5.33
N ARG A 48 9.14 -2.81 4.24
CA ARG A 48 9.53 -2.40 2.88
C ARG A 48 8.76 -1.17 2.43
N LYS A 49 9.41 -0.35 1.60
CA LYS A 49 8.79 0.84 0.99
C LYS A 49 7.97 0.45 -0.22
N CYS A 50 6.83 1.11 -0.37
CA CYS A 50 5.91 0.92 -1.48
C CYS A 50 5.42 2.26 -2.05
N ALA A 51 4.90 2.22 -3.26
CA ALA A 51 4.17 3.32 -3.87
C ALA A 51 2.67 3.00 -3.84
N VAL A 52 1.88 3.95 -3.35
CA VAL A 52 0.42 3.86 -3.27
C VAL A 52 -0.17 4.91 -4.21
N LEU A 53 -0.99 4.45 -5.16
CA LEU A 53 -1.77 5.30 -6.02
C LEU A 53 -3.12 5.57 -5.36
N PHE A 54 -3.52 6.84 -5.28
CA PHE A 54 -4.86 7.26 -4.88
C PHE A 54 -5.59 7.71 -6.14
N PHE A 55 -6.72 7.10 -6.45
CA PHE A 55 -7.56 7.51 -7.57
C PHE A 55 -8.29 8.80 -7.23
N ASP A 56 -8.95 8.80 -6.07
CA ASP A 56 -9.59 9.95 -5.43
C ASP A 56 -8.94 10.23 -4.06
N GLU A 57 -8.27 11.38 -3.94
CA GLU A 57 -7.45 11.73 -2.78
C GLU A 57 -8.22 11.85 -1.44
N PRO A 58 -9.44 12.44 -1.39
CA PRO A 58 -10.28 12.41 -0.20
C PRO A 58 -10.83 11.02 0.15
N ASN A 59 -10.80 10.05 -0.77
CA ASN A 59 -11.23 8.68 -0.51
C ASN A 59 -10.04 7.72 -0.36
N PRO A 60 -9.50 7.55 0.86
CA PRO A 60 -8.37 6.65 1.09
C PRO A 60 -8.68 5.17 0.84
N GLN A 61 -9.95 4.78 0.69
CA GLN A 61 -10.32 3.42 0.30
C GLN A 61 -10.15 3.15 -1.20
N ASP A 62 -10.05 4.21 -2.02
CA ASP A 62 -9.81 4.12 -3.45
C ASP A 62 -8.31 4.26 -3.77
N ALA A 63 -7.52 3.44 -3.07
CA ALA A 63 -6.08 3.41 -3.17
C ALA A 63 -5.58 2.01 -3.56
N VAL A 64 -4.48 1.92 -4.30
CA VAL A 64 -3.85 0.67 -4.71
C VAL A 64 -2.35 0.73 -4.51
N VAL A 65 -1.76 -0.36 -3.99
CA VAL A 65 -0.31 -0.54 -3.99
C VAL A 65 0.13 -0.95 -5.39
N ILE A 66 0.92 -0.09 -6.05
CA ILE A 66 1.37 -0.31 -7.44
C ILE A 66 2.82 -0.79 -7.53
N ALA A 67 3.63 -0.64 -6.48
CA ALA A 67 5.01 -1.09 -6.46
C ALA A 67 5.55 -1.27 -5.03
N VAL A 68 6.49 -2.20 -4.87
CA VAL A 68 7.40 -2.34 -3.72
C VAL A 68 8.83 -2.32 -4.27
N TYR A 69 9.75 -1.58 -3.65
CA TYR A 69 11.02 -1.24 -4.32
C TYR A 69 12.28 -1.21 -3.42
N THR A 70 12.17 -1.52 -2.14
CA THR A 70 13.34 -1.71 -1.23
C THR A 70 13.46 -3.14 -0.82
#